data_AF-A0ABD5NFS6-F1
#
_entry.id   AF-A0ABD5NFS6-F1
#
_cell.length_a   1.000
_cell.length_b   1.000
_cell.length_c   1.000
_cell.angle_alpha   90.00
_cell.angle_beta   90.00
_cell.angle_gamma   90.00
#
_symmetry.space_group_name_H-M   'P 1'
#
loop_
_entity.id
_entity.type
_entity.pdbx_description
1 polymer ?
#
loop_
_entity_poly.entity_id
_entity_poly.type
_entity_poly.pdbx_seq_one_letter_code
_entity_poly.pdbx_strand_id
1 'polypeptide(L)'
;MSLADQLERVGIVLGSILMVALPVSLVLQAVVPSSTPWWGLFALLAPGFVVGWAVAAEQAPFDYDTVWFVCFAGYLLATGVMLALGLQPLGEHRAAALAVVAVSVVVAAVVDYYRP
;
A
#
# COMPACT_ATOMS: atom_id res chain seq x y z
N MET A 1 -4.74 30.00 0.28
CA MET A 1 -3.76 28.91 0.10
C MET A 1 -2.72 29.37 -0.89
N SER A 2 -1.44 29.16 -0.59
CA SER A 2 -0.36 29.43 -1.53
C SER A 2 -0.36 28.37 -2.64
N LEU A 3 0.27 28.68 -3.78
CA LEU A 3 0.50 27.69 -4.84
C LEU A 3 1.37 26.53 -4.34
N ALA A 4 2.32 26.81 -3.44
CA ALA A 4 3.19 25.79 -2.85
C ALA A 4 2.37 24.78 -2.02
N ASP A 5 1.43 25.26 -1.19
CA ASP A 5 0.57 24.40 -0.37
C ASP A 5 -0.31 23.49 -1.24
N GLN A 6 -0.79 24.01 -2.38
CA GLN A 6 -1.59 23.22 -3.32
C GLN A 6 -0.75 22.13 -3.99
N LEU A 7 0.47 22.47 -4.44
CA LEU A 7 1.38 21.51 -5.06
C LEU A 7 1.81 20.42 -4.09
N GLU A 8 2.06 20.78 -2.82
CA GLU A 8 2.36 19.83 -1.76
C GLU A 8 1.21 18.84 -1.54
N ARG A 9 -0.03 19.34 -1.40
CA ARG A 9 -1.22 18.48 -1.23
C ARG A 9 -1.45 17.54 -2.42
N VAL A 10 -1.26 18.01 -3.65
CA VAL A 10 -1.33 17.16 -4.85
C VAL A 10 -0.22 16.11 -4.83
N GLY A 11 0.99 16.49 -4.43
CA GLY A 11 2.13 15.59 -4.28
C GLY A 11 1.85 14.47 -3.28
N ILE A 12 1.29 14.80 -2.11
CA ILE A 12 0.88 13.83 -1.08
C ILE A 12 -0.15 12.84 -1.63
N VAL A 13 -1.16 13.34 -2.36
CA VAL A 13 -2.22 12.47 -2.92
C VAL A 13 -1.62 11.52 -3.96
N LEU A 14 -0.84 12.02 -4.91
CA LEU A 14 -0.21 11.20 -5.94
C LEU A 14 0.78 10.19 -5.34
N GLY A 15 1.59 10.64 -4.38
CA GLY A 15 2.51 9.78 -3.64
C GLY A 15 1.80 8.66 -2.91
N SER A 16 0.69 8.96 -2.23
CA SER A 16 -0.12 7.97 -1.52
C SER A 16 -0.77 6.97 -2.46
N ILE A 17 -1.24 7.41 -3.64
CA ILE A 17 -1.74 6.51 -4.69
C ILE A 17 -0.68 5.49 -5.07
N LEU A 18 0.54 5.95 -5.35
CA LEU A 18 1.65 5.08 -5.75
C LEU A 18 2.05 4.11 -4.63
N MET A 19 2.19 4.62 -3.41
CA MET A 19 2.66 3.82 -2.27
C MET A 19 1.64 2.76 -1.85
N VAL A 20 0.37 3.14 -1.71
CA VAL A 20 -0.69 2.21 -1.31
C VAL A 20 -0.98 1.18 -2.41
N ALA A 21 -0.80 1.53 -3.69
CA ALA A 21 -0.95 0.58 -4.78
C ALA A 21 0.00 -0.62 -4.68
N LEU A 22 1.16 -0.48 -4.03
CA LEU A 22 2.13 -1.57 -3.86
C LEU A 22 1.54 -2.75 -3.07
N PRO A 23 1.18 -2.63 -1.77
CA PRO A 23 0.57 -3.74 -1.03
C PRO A 23 -0.79 -4.15 -1.61
N VAL A 24 -1.59 -3.21 -2.14
CA VAL A 24 -2.87 -3.53 -2.77
C VAL A 24 -2.66 -4.43 -4.01
N SER A 25 -1.59 -4.24 -4.78
CA SER A 25 -1.30 -5.09 -5.93
C SER A 25 -1.07 -6.56 -5.53
N LEU A 26 -0.43 -6.82 -4.39
CA LEU A 26 -0.23 -8.18 -3.87
C LEU A 26 -1.56 -8.79 -3.42
N VAL A 27 -2.40 -8.00 -2.75
CA VAL A 27 -3.75 -8.42 -2.35
C VAL A 27 -4.57 -8.77 -3.59
N LEU A 28 -4.59 -7.91 -4.60
CA LEU A 28 -5.34 -8.13 -5.84
C LEU A 28 -4.85 -9.36 -6.58
N GLN A 29 -3.54 -9.58 -6.70
CA GLN A 29 -2.99 -10.81 -7.31
C GLN A 29 -3.39 -12.09 -6.56
N ALA A 30 -3.58 -12.01 -5.24
CA ALA A 30 -4.01 -13.15 -4.43
C ALA A 30 -5.52 -13.43 -4.54
N VAL A 31 -6.37 -12.40 -4.72
CA VAL A 31 -7.84 -12.55 -4.65
C VAL A 31 -8.54 -12.49 -6.02
N VAL A 32 -7.97 -11.78 -6.99
CA VAL A 32 -8.59 -11.56 -8.30
C VAL A 32 -8.12 -12.65 -9.28
N PRO A 33 -9.04 -13.30 -10.01
CA PRO A 33 -8.70 -14.22 -11.09
C PRO A 33 -7.82 -13.56 -12.16
N SER A 34 -7.04 -14.35 -12.89
CA SER A 34 -6.09 -13.89 -13.92
C SER A 34 -6.71 -13.11 -15.10
N SER A 35 -8.04 -13.09 -15.22
CA SER A 35 -8.73 -12.21 -16.16
C SER A 35 -8.74 -10.77 -15.63
N THR A 36 -8.09 -9.84 -16.34
CA THR A 36 -8.05 -8.42 -15.97
C THR A 36 -9.46 -7.83 -15.90
N PRO A 37 -9.99 -7.53 -14.70
CA PRO A 37 -11.32 -6.94 -14.59
C PRO A 37 -11.27 -5.48 -15.03
N TRP A 38 -12.35 -4.98 -15.63
CA TRP A 38 -12.48 -3.56 -16.01
C TRP A 38 -12.34 -2.61 -14.80
N TRP A 39 -12.63 -3.09 -13.59
CA TRP A 39 -12.54 -2.34 -12.34
C TRP A 39 -11.18 -2.47 -11.63
N GLY A 40 -10.24 -3.29 -12.16
CA GLY A 40 -8.98 -3.59 -11.49
C GLY A 40 -8.13 -2.35 -11.18
N LEU A 41 -8.11 -1.38 -12.11
CA LEU A 41 -7.40 -0.11 -11.90
C LEU A 41 -8.02 0.72 -10.77
N PHE A 42 -9.35 0.76 -10.67
CA PHE A 42 -10.02 1.46 -9.58
C PHE A 42 -9.75 0.79 -8.22
N ALA A 43 -9.81 -0.54 -8.16
CA ALA A 43 -9.47 -1.27 -6.93
C ALA A 43 -8.02 -1.08 -6.50
N LEU A 44 -7.10 -0.89 -7.46
CA LEU A 44 -5.69 -0.62 -7.19
C LEU A 44 -5.43 0.80 -6.69
N LEU A 45 -6.05 1.80 -7.33
CA LEU A 45 -5.70 3.22 -7.10
C LEU A 45 -6.61 3.92 -6.08
N ALA A 46 -7.88 3.53 -5.99
CA ALA A 46 -8.85 4.21 -5.12
C ALA A 46 -8.46 4.19 -3.63
N PRO A 47 -7.93 3.10 -3.05
CA PRO A 47 -7.48 3.12 -1.66
C PRO A 47 -6.41 4.18 -1.40
N GLY A 48 -5.43 4.27 -2.30
CA GLY A 48 -4.37 5.26 -2.19
C GLY A 48 -4.84 6.70 -2.39
N PHE A 49 -5.86 6.93 -3.23
CA PHE A 49 -6.52 8.24 -3.34
C PHE A 49 -7.23 8.62 -2.04
N VAL A 50 -7.99 7.70 -1.43
CA VAL A 50 -8.71 7.95 -0.18
C VAL A 50 -7.72 8.28 0.95
N VAL A 51 -6.66 7.48 1.09
CA VAL A 51 -5.58 7.73 2.07
C VAL A 51 -4.91 9.08 1.80
N GLY A 52 -4.50 9.33 0.56
CA GLY A 52 -3.81 10.56 0.18
C GLY A 52 -4.67 11.81 0.38
N TRP A 53 -5.97 11.73 0.06
CA TRP A 53 -6.91 12.81 0.33
C TRP A 53 -7.06 13.08 1.83
N ALA A 54 -7.20 12.03 2.65
CA ALA A 54 -7.31 12.18 4.10
C ALA A 54 -6.05 12.80 4.72
N VAL A 55 -4.86 12.39 4.26
CA VAL A 55 -3.58 12.96 4.71
C VAL A 55 -3.45 14.41 4.24
N ALA A 56 -3.70 14.70 2.96
CA ALA A 56 -3.60 16.05 2.41
C ALA A 56 -4.65 17.02 2.98
N ALA A 57 -5.76 16.50 3.52
CA ALA A 57 -6.78 17.27 4.20
C ALA A 57 -6.55 17.39 5.72
N GLU A 58 -5.45 16.85 6.26
CA GLU A 58 -5.12 16.82 7.69
C GLU A 58 -6.21 16.12 8.53
N GLN A 59 -6.91 15.15 7.93
CA GLN A 59 -7.97 14.35 8.56
C GLN A 59 -7.47 12.96 9.00
N ALA A 60 -6.29 12.56 8.52
CA ALA A 60 -5.66 11.31 8.93
C ALA A 60 -4.93 11.48 10.27
N PRO A 61 -4.94 10.46 11.15
CA PRO A 61 -4.18 10.47 12.40
C PRO A 61 -2.69 10.15 12.21
N PHE A 62 -2.18 10.23 10.97
CA PHE A 62 -0.81 9.87 10.59
C PHE A 62 -0.32 10.77 9.46
N ASP A 63 1.00 10.89 9.34
CA ASP A 63 1.66 11.70 8.33
C ASP A 63 1.91 10.96 7.02
N TYR A 64 2.23 11.71 5.97
CA TYR A 64 2.61 11.14 4.68
C TYR A 64 3.87 10.25 4.75
N ASP A 65 4.83 10.56 5.63
CA ASP A 65 6.04 9.73 5.81
C ASP A 65 5.69 8.32 6.30
N THR A 66 4.72 8.20 7.22
CA THR A 66 4.20 6.91 7.68
C THR A 66 3.56 6.13 6.53
N VAL A 67 2.75 6.77 5.67
CA VAL A 67 2.15 6.10 4.50
C VAL A 67 3.25 5.56 3.58
N TRP A 68 4.26 6.38 3.30
CA TRP A 68 5.37 6.02 2.45
C TRP A 68 6.15 4.84 3.03
N PHE A 69 6.60 4.95 4.28
CA PHE A 69 7.42 3.94 4.94
C PHE A 69 6.68 2.62 5.10
N VAL A 70 5.46 2.64 5.65
CA VAL A 70 4.69 1.42 5.93
C VAL A 70 4.33 0.68 4.65
N CYS A 71 3.89 1.38 3.61
CA CYS A 71 3.51 0.73 2.36
C CYS A 71 4.73 0.19 1.61
N PHE A 72 5.82 0.97 1.53
CA PHE A 72 7.02 0.57 0.80
C PHE A 72 7.77 -0.56 1.53
N ALA A 73 8.08 -0.39 2.82
CA ALA A 73 8.78 -1.39 3.60
C ALA A 73 7.93 -2.67 3.77
N GLY A 74 6.63 -2.52 4.02
CA GLY A 74 5.70 -3.64 4.11
C GLY A 74 5.62 -4.43 2.81
N TYR A 75 5.60 -3.74 1.66
CA TYR A 75 5.62 -4.39 0.34
C TYR A 75 6.92 -5.14 0.07
N LEU A 76 8.08 -4.53 0.34
CA LEU A 76 9.38 -5.18 0.16
C LEU A 76 9.52 -6.41 1.05
N LEU A 77 9.11 -6.30 2.32
CA LEU A 77 9.13 -7.41 3.27
C LEU A 77 8.19 -8.53 2.83
N ALA A 78 6.96 -8.21 2.43
CA ALA A 78 5.99 -9.19 1.94
C ALA A 78 6.54 -9.93 0.71
N THR A 79 7.07 -9.19 -0.27
CA THR A 79 7.65 -9.75 -1.48
C THR A 79 8.83 -10.66 -1.16
N GLY A 80 9.74 -10.22 -0.28
CA GLY A 80 10.90 -11.01 0.14
C GLY A 80 10.51 -12.32 0.84
N VAL A 81 9.54 -12.26 1.76
CA VAL A 81 9.03 -13.44 2.48
C VAL A 81 8.31 -14.39 1.52
N MET A 82 7.48 -13.88 0.61
CA MET A 82 6.81 -14.71 -0.41
C MET A 82 7.80 -15.43 -1.31
N LEU A 83 8.87 -14.75 -1.74
CA LEU A 83 9.94 -15.36 -2.54
C LEU A 83 10.70 -16.43 -1.74
N ALA A 84 11.04 -16.15 -0.48
CA ALA A 84 11.73 -17.11 0.38
C ALA A 84 10.89 -18.37 0.66
N LEU A 85 9.57 -18.23 0.73
CA LEU A 85 8.62 -19.31 0.99
C LEU A 85 8.09 -19.97 -0.30
N GLY A 86 8.49 -19.49 -1.49
CA GLY A 86 8.05 -20.05 -2.77
C GLY A 86 6.54 -19.92 -3.03
N LEU A 87 5.89 -18.85 -2.55
CA LEU A 87 4.43 -18.68 -2.63
C LEU A 87 3.92 -18.22 -4.01
N GLN A 88 4.68 -18.46 -5.08
CA GLN A 88 4.29 -18.11 -6.44
C GLN A 88 3.82 -19.34 -7.22
N PRO A 89 2.68 -19.27 -7.94
CA PRO A 89 1.82 -18.09 -8.12
C PRO A 89 0.91 -17.81 -6.89
N LEU A 90 0.74 -16.52 -6.54
CA LEU A 90 0.00 -16.09 -5.34
C LEU A 90 -1.44 -16.60 -5.30
N GLY A 91 -2.07 -16.78 -6.46
CA GLY A 91 -3.43 -17.27 -6.61
C GLY A 91 -3.64 -18.71 -6.12
N GLU A 92 -2.58 -19.53 -6.02
CA GLU A 92 -2.63 -20.90 -5.45
C GLU A 92 -2.42 -20.89 -3.93
N HIS A 93 -1.68 -19.90 -3.43
CA HIS A 93 -1.34 -19.75 -2.02
C HIS A 93 -2.07 -18.60 -1.33
N ARG A 94 -3.31 -18.30 -1.76
CA ARG A 94 -4.04 -17.05 -1.39
C ARG A 94 -4.01 -16.73 0.10
N ALA A 95 -4.35 -17.69 0.95
CA ALA A 95 -4.41 -17.48 2.39
C ALA A 95 -3.03 -17.15 2.98
N ALA A 96 -1.99 -17.89 2.57
CA ALA A 96 -0.62 -17.65 3.00
C ALA A 96 -0.09 -16.31 2.47
N ALA A 97 -0.36 -15.99 1.20
CA ALA A 97 0.02 -14.72 0.59
C ALA A 97 -0.61 -13.53 1.33
N LEU A 98 -1.92 -13.56 1.58
CA LEU A 98 -2.61 -12.51 2.32
C LEU A 98 -2.10 -12.38 3.76
N ALA A 99 -1.83 -13.50 4.43
CA ALA A 99 -1.25 -13.49 5.77
C ALA A 99 0.14 -12.84 5.78
N VAL A 100 0.99 -13.17 4.81
CA VAL A 100 2.31 -12.56 4.65
C VAL A 100 2.19 -11.06 4.41
N VAL A 101 1.33 -10.61 3.49
CA VAL A 101 1.11 -9.16 3.25
C VAL A 101 0.66 -8.47 4.55
N ALA A 102 -0.34 -9.02 5.23
CA ALA A 102 -0.87 -8.43 6.45
C ALA A 102 0.21 -8.33 7.55
N VAL A 103 0.94 -9.42 7.82
CA VAL A 103 2.01 -9.43 8.80
C VAL A 103 3.13 -8.47 8.43
N SER A 104 3.54 -8.41 7.17
CA SER A 104 4.60 -7.51 6.73
C SER A 104 4.22 -6.03 6.87
N VAL A 105 2.97 -5.67 6.56
CA VAL A 105 2.47 -4.30 6.77
C VAL A 105 2.39 -3.97 8.27
N VAL A 106 1.91 -4.90 9.11
CA VAL A 106 1.90 -4.71 10.57
C VAL A 106 3.31 -4.53 11.12
N VAL A 107 4.27 -5.35 10.69
CA VAL A 107 5.67 -5.21 11.10
C VAL A 107 6.23 -3.85 10.67
N ALA A 108 5.97 -3.41 9.45
CA ALA A 108 6.40 -2.09 8.99
C ALA A 108 5.78 -0.96 9.82
N ALA A 109 4.49 -1.03 10.15
CA ALA A 109 3.80 -0.06 11.01
C ALA A 109 4.36 -0.04 12.44
N VAL A 110 4.69 -1.21 13.00
CA VAL A 110 5.34 -1.30 14.32
C VAL A 110 6.73 -0.69 14.28
N VAL A 111 7.51 -0.95 13.22
CA VAL A 111 8.85 -0.36 13.05
C VAL A 111 8.76 1.16 12.92
N ASP A 112 7.80 1.67 12.13
CA ASP A 112 7.56 3.11 11.99
C ASP A 112 7.23 3.76 13.33
N TYR A 113 6.37 3.12 14.13
CA TYR A 113 5.98 3.61 15.45
C TYR A 113 7.16 3.78 16.43
N TYR A 114 8.20 2.95 16.30
CA TYR A 114 9.41 3.03 17.13
C TYR A 114 10.56 3.80 16.47
N ARG A 115 10.34 4.35 15.26
CA ARG A 115 11.33 5.15 14.56
C ARG A 115 11.44 6.53 15.25
N PRO A 116 12.67 7.00 15.56
CA PRO A 116 12.90 8.28 16.22
C PRO A 116 12.65 9.49 15.30
#